data_AF-R7T9Y7-F1
#
_entry.id   AF-R7T9Y7-F1
#
_cell.length_a   1.000
_cell.length_b   1.000
_cell.length_c   1.000
_cell.angle_alpha   90.00
_cell.angle_beta   90.00
_cell.angle_gamma   90.00
#
_symmetry.space_group_name_H-M   'P 1'
#
loop_
_entity.id
_entity.type
_entity.pdbx_description
1 polymer ?
#
loop_
_entity_poly.entity_id
_entity_poly.type
_entity_poly.pdbx_seq_one_letter_code
_entity_poly.pdbx_strand_id
1 'polypeptide(L)'
;MAAGNVGALVTRGWLRKAIQEPRKQLRVLEAARGNAAKHQYLKKRIPTAQYLDLLTGVKPIPTLPYNLPEIETFTEHLRSLGINKDDHVVIYDRGNYYPACRAWWLLR
;
A
#
# COMPACT_ATOMS: atom_id res chain seq x y z
N MET A 1 20.30 -16.51 -4.61
CA MET A 1 19.09 -16.91 -3.87
C MET A 1 17.89 -16.59 -4.74
N ALA A 2 17.30 -17.61 -5.37
CA ALA A 2 16.15 -17.44 -6.25
C ALA A 2 15.02 -16.74 -5.50
N ALA A 3 14.35 -15.80 -6.16
CA ALA A 3 13.13 -15.18 -5.66
C ALA A 3 12.05 -16.28 -5.57
N GLY A 4 12.03 -16.99 -4.44
CA GLY A 4 10.98 -17.94 -4.13
C GLY A 4 9.66 -17.19 -4.21
N ASN A 5 8.74 -17.74 -5.00
CA ASN A 5 7.42 -17.19 -5.29
C ASN A 5 6.79 -16.66 -3.99
N VAL A 6 6.86 -15.35 -3.76
CA VAL A 6 6.25 -14.77 -2.57
C VAL A 6 4.77 -14.74 -2.88
N GLY A 7 4.01 -15.66 -2.30
CA GLY A 7 2.56 -15.70 -2.45
C GLY A 7 1.93 -14.36 -2.07
N ALA A 8 0.63 -14.18 -2.36
CA ALA A 8 -0.08 -12.93 -2.11
C ALA A 8 -0.12 -12.48 -0.63
N LEU A 9 0.37 -13.31 0.31
CA LEU A 9 0.38 -13.06 1.74
C LEU A 9 1.78 -13.26 2.32
N VAL A 10 2.16 -12.37 3.24
CA VAL A 10 3.38 -12.47 4.05
C VAL A 10 3.02 -12.51 5.53
N THR A 11 3.85 -13.16 6.35
CA THR A 11 3.63 -13.21 7.80
C THR A 11 4.24 -11.99 8.50
N ARG A 12 3.73 -11.66 9.68
CA ARG A 12 4.32 -10.64 10.58
C ARG A 12 5.80 -10.91 10.87
N GLY A 13 6.15 -12.18 11.08
CA GLY A 13 7.52 -12.61 11.37
C GLY A 13 8.47 -12.39 10.18
N TRP A 14 7.99 -12.67 8.96
CA TRP A 14 8.74 -12.38 7.74
C TRP A 14 8.97 -10.87 7.57
N LEU A 15 7.90 -10.06 7.68
CA LEU A 15 8.01 -8.61 7.49
C LEU A 15 8.95 -7.96 8.51
N ARG A 16 8.87 -8.37 9.79
CA ARG A 16 9.76 -7.87 10.85
C ARG A 16 11.23 -8.10 10.53
N LYS A 17 11.60 -9.26 9.98
CA LYS A 17 12.98 -9.54 9.56
C LYS A 17 13.34 -8.73 8.31
N ALA A 18 12.43 -8.69 7.33
CA ALA A 18 12.66 -8.03 6.05
C ALA A 18 12.91 -6.51 6.17
N ILE A 19 12.28 -5.82 7.14
CA ILE A 19 12.50 -4.38 7.38
C ILE A 19 13.77 -4.06 8.18
N GLN A 20 14.38 -5.06 8.84
CA GLN A 20 15.63 -4.89 9.59
C GLN A 20 16.87 -5.07 8.69
N GLU A 21 16.71 -5.79 7.59
CA GLU A 21 17.74 -5.98 6.58
C GLU A 21 17.62 -4.90 5.50
N PRO A 22 18.72 -4.25 5.08
CA PRO A 22 18.66 -3.27 3.99
C PRO A 22 18.26 -3.95 2.67
N ARG A 23 17.00 -3.78 2.26
CA ARG A 23 16.45 -4.26 0.98
C ARG A 23 16.09 -3.06 0.11
N LYS A 24 16.85 -2.83 -0.97
CA LYS A 24 16.66 -1.67 -1.86
C LYS A 24 15.26 -1.58 -2.48
N GLN A 25 14.58 -2.71 -2.66
CA GLN A 25 13.31 -2.83 -3.40
C GLN A 25 12.11 -3.20 -2.53
N LEU A 26 12.22 -3.15 -1.20
CA LEU A 26 11.06 -3.41 -0.32
C LEU A 26 10.29 -2.12 -0.07
N ARG A 27 9.00 -2.11 -0.41
CA ARG A 27 8.07 -1.01 -0.12
C ARG A 27 7.00 -1.51 0.83
N VAL A 28 6.84 -0.84 1.98
CA VAL A 28 5.77 -1.16 2.93
C VAL A 28 4.75 -0.03 2.88
N LEU A 29 3.48 -0.36 2.67
CA LEU A 29 2.39 0.61 2.53
C LEU A 29 1.30 0.35 3.56
N GLU A 30 0.88 1.39 4.28
CA GLU A 30 -0.39 1.41 4.99
C GLU A 30 -1.46 1.96 4.05
N ALA A 31 -2.36 1.10 3.60
CA ALA A 31 -3.50 1.50 2.78
C ALA A 31 -4.65 1.96 3.67
N ALA A 32 -5.16 3.17 3.42
CA ALA A 32 -6.37 3.67 4.06
C ALA A 32 -7.03 4.76 3.20
N ARG A 33 -7.92 5.56 3.79
CA ARG A 33 -8.71 6.58 3.08
C ARG A 33 -8.71 7.90 3.83
N GLY A 34 -8.24 8.95 3.17
CA GLY A 34 -8.39 10.33 3.60
C GLY A 34 -7.58 10.74 4.84
N ASN A 35 -7.75 12.01 5.22
CA ASN A 35 -6.88 12.68 6.20
C ASN A 35 -6.95 12.06 7.60
N ALA A 36 -8.13 11.64 8.08
CA ALA A 36 -8.25 11.07 9.42
C ALA A 36 -7.36 9.83 9.59
N ALA A 37 -7.32 8.94 8.59
CA ALA A 37 -6.44 7.78 8.60
C ALA A 37 -4.96 8.17 8.47
N LYS A 38 -4.63 9.16 7.63
CA LYS A 38 -3.26 9.71 7.53
C LYS A 38 -2.74 10.22 8.88
N HIS A 39 -3.56 10.90 9.68
CA HIS A 39 -3.17 11.34 11.02
C HIS A 39 -2.86 10.14 11.95
N GLN A 40 -3.64 9.06 11.89
CA GLN A 40 -3.38 7.87 12.69
C GLN A 40 -2.10 7.13 12.25
N TYR A 41 -1.85 7.08 10.94
CA TYR A 41 -0.59 6.62 10.35
C TYR A 41 0.62 7.43 10.85
N LEU A 42 0.48 8.75 10.96
CA LEU A 42 1.56 9.61 11.46
C LEU A 42 1.88 9.33 12.94
N LYS A 43 0.87 9.00 13.76
CA LYS A 43 1.04 8.70 15.18
C LYS A 43 1.75 7.37 15.46
N LYS A 44 1.42 6.30 14.71
CA LYS A 44 2.01 4.97 14.90
C LYS A 44 1.89 4.16 13.62
N ARG A 45 3.00 3.69 13.07
CA ARG A 45 3.04 2.87 11.85
C ARG A 45 4.15 1.83 11.93
N ILE A 46 4.15 0.87 11.00
CA ILE A 46 5.31 -0.01 10.81
C ILE A 46 6.50 0.86 10.36
N PRO A 47 7.73 0.64 10.88
CA PRO A 47 8.92 1.35 10.39
C PRO A 47 9.05 1.22 8.87
N THR A 48 9.55 2.26 8.22
CA THR A 48 9.67 2.42 6.74
C THR A 48 8.35 2.43 5.95
N ALA A 49 7.20 2.16 6.59
CA ALA A 49 5.92 2.22 5.92
C ALA A 49 5.65 3.64 5.40
N GLN A 50 5.02 3.70 4.23
CA GLN A 50 4.46 4.91 3.62
C GLN A 50 2.93 4.84 3.63
N TYR A 51 2.26 5.98 3.59
CA TYR A 51 0.81 6.05 3.55
C TYR A 51 0.32 6.01 2.09
N LEU A 52 -0.56 5.08 1.77
CA LEU A 52 -1.24 5.00 0.48
C LEU A 52 -2.71 5.42 0.66
N ASP A 53 -3.07 6.58 0.12
CA ASP A 53 -4.46 7.03 0.13
C ASP A 53 -5.22 6.42 -1.05
N LEU A 54 -6.17 5.53 -0.75
CA LEU A 54 -6.99 4.88 -1.76
C LEU A 54 -8.06 5.80 -2.38
N LEU A 55 -8.16 7.05 -1.91
CA LEU A 55 -9.00 8.05 -2.53
C LEU A 55 -8.25 8.88 -3.60
N THR A 56 -6.93 8.75 -3.69
CA THR A 56 -6.16 9.45 -4.73
C THR A 56 -6.62 9.02 -6.12
N GLY A 57 -7.04 9.98 -6.95
CA GLY A 57 -7.55 9.72 -8.30
C GLY A 57 -8.97 9.14 -8.35
N VAL A 58 -9.63 8.93 -7.20
CA VAL A 58 -11.01 8.43 -7.16
C VAL A 58 -11.99 9.59 -7.27
N LYS A 59 -12.82 9.56 -8.33
CA LYS A 59 -13.93 10.49 -8.48
C LYS A 59 -15.19 9.87 -7.86
N PRO A 60 -15.73 10.43 -6.76
CA PRO A 60 -16.93 9.89 -6.15
C PRO A 60 -18.12 10.10 -7.07
N ILE A 61 -18.90 9.04 -7.27
CA ILE A 61 -20.21 9.08 -7.92
C ILE A 61 -21.23 8.73 -6.84
N PRO A 62 -22.42 9.36 -6.78
CA PRO A 62 -23.38 9.15 -5.69
C PRO A 62 -23.70 7.67 -5.39
N THR A 63 -23.70 6.81 -6.41
CA THR A 63 -23.96 5.37 -6.30
C THR A 63 -22.70 4.52 -6.13
N LEU A 64 -21.51 5.07 -6.38
CA LEU A 64 -20.21 4.39 -6.36
C LEU A 64 -19.15 5.29 -5.67
N PRO A 65 -19.24 5.47 -4.34
CA PRO A 65 -18.34 6.37 -3.61
C PRO A 65 -16.87 5.90 -3.60
N TYR A 66 -16.62 4.62 -3.92
CA TYR A 66 -15.29 4.01 -3.98
C TYR A 66 -15.04 3.40 -5.36
N ASN A 67 -15.27 4.17 -6.42
CA ASN A 67 -15.02 3.74 -7.80
C ASN A 67 -13.51 3.52 -8.06
N LEU A 68 -13.17 2.96 -9.22
CA LEU A 68 -11.78 2.84 -9.65
C LEU A 68 -11.11 4.22 -9.73
N PRO A 69 -9.84 4.34 -9.30
CA PRO A 69 -9.09 5.56 -9.54
C PRO A 69 -8.80 5.69 -11.04
N GLU A 70 -8.60 6.93 -11.49
CA GLU A 70 -7.98 7.17 -12.79
C GLU A 70 -6.54 6.63 -12.77
N ILE A 71 -6.16 5.89 -13.82
CA ILE A 71 -4.96 5.05 -13.85
C ILE A 71 -3.71 5.93 -13.78
N GLU A 72 -3.72 7.05 -14.48
CA GLU A 72 -2.62 8.00 -14.60
C GLU A 72 -2.33 8.63 -13.23
N THR A 73 -3.35 9.21 -12.59
CA THR A 73 -3.25 9.79 -11.24
C THR A 73 -2.79 8.75 -10.22
N PHE A 74 -3.34 7.52 -10.28
CA PHE A 74 -2.93 6.46 -9.35
C PHE A 74 -1.47 6.04 -9.58
N THR A 75 -1.05 5.93 -10.84
CA THR A 75 0.34 5.58 -11.22
C THR A 75 1.32 6.67 -10.77
N GLU A 76 0.99 7.93 -10.99
CA GLU A 76 1.79 9.06 -10.53
C GLU A 76 1.90 9.10 -9.00
N HIS A 77 0.80 8.82 -8.30
CA HIS A 77 0.81 8.71 -6.85
C HIS A 77 1.77 7.62 -6.37
N LEU A 78 1.70 6.42 -6.93
CA LEU A 78 2.62 5.33 -6.60
C LEU A 78 4.09 5.69 -6.87
N ARG A 79 4.37 6.34 -8.02
CA ARG A 79 5.72 6.83 -8.36
C ARG A 79 6.21 7.88 -7.36
N SER A 80 5.35 8.78 -6.89
CA SER A 80 5.71 9.77 -5.86
C SER A 80 6.06 9.13 -4.51
N LEU A 81 5.55 7.92 -4.24
CA LEU A 81 5.93 7.09 -3.09
C LEU A 81 7.21 6.26 -3.35
N GLY A 82 7.86 6.48 -4.49
CA GLY A 82 9.06 5.75 -4.91
C GLY A 82 8.82 4.29 -5.30
N ILE A 83 7.56 3.93 -5.60
CA ILE A 83 7.17 2.57 -6.00
C ILE A 83 7.43 2.41 -7.49
N ASN A 84 8.20 1.38 -7.84
CA ASN A 84 8.53 1.02 -9.21
C ASN A 84 8.05 -0.39 -9.54
N LYS A 85 8.07 -0.74 -10.83
CA LYS A 85 7.59 -2.03 -11.35
C LYS A 85 8.26 -3.25 -10.69
N ASP A 86 9.55 -3.13 -10.35
CA ASP A 86 10.34 -4.23 -9.78
C ASP A 86 10.36 -4.22 -8.25
N ASP A 87 9.64 -3.30 -7.60
CA ASP A 87 9.56 -3.27 -6.14
C ASP A 87 8.70 -4.42 -5.60
N HIS A 88 9.17 -5.03 -4.53
CA HIS A 88 8.35 -5.90 -3.70
C HIS A 88 7.50 -5.02 -2.78
N VAL A 89 6.22 -4.91 -3.10
CA VAL A 89 5.25 -4.13 -2.31
C VAL A 89 4.55 -5.02 -1.29
N VAL A 90 4.65 -4.66 -0.01
CA VAL A 90 3.87 -5.23 1.09
C VAL A 90 2.86 -4.20 1.55
N ILE A 91 1.58 -4.57 1.56
CA ILE A 91 0.49 -3.69 1.93
C ILE A 91 -0.17 -4.21 3.19
N TYR A 92 -0.46 -3.30 4.12
CA TYR A 92 -1.26 -3.59 5.30
C TYR A 92 -2.31 -2.50 5.52
N ASP A 93 -3.28 -2.81 6.36
CA ASP A 93 -4.25 -1.84 6.87
C ASP A 93 -4.47 -2.09 8.37
N ARG A 94 -5.35 -1.30 9.00
CA ARG A 94 -5.66 -1.39 10.43
C ARG A 94 -6.90 -2.25 10.74
N GLY A 95 -7.35 -3.09 9.82
CA GLY A 95 -8.51 -3.95 9.98
C GLY A 95 -9.86 -3.30 9.67
N ASN A 96 -9.88 -2.08 9.12
CA ASN A 96 -11.11 -1.36 8.78
C ASN A 96 -11.39 -1.41 7.28
N TYR A 97 -12.37 -2.19 6.83
CA TYR A 97 -12.94 -2.19 5.47
C TYR A 97 -12.03 -2.72 4.33
N TYR A 98 -11.08 -3.61 4.63
CA TYR A 98 -10.18 -4.28 3.67
C TYR A 98 -9.37 -3.38 2.69
N PRO A 99 -8.87 -2.17 3.05
CA PRO A 99 -8.02 -1.35 2.17
C PRO A 99 -6.84 -2.10 1.56
N ALA A 100 -6.16 -2.96 2.33
CA ALA A 100 -5.00 -3.68 1.85
C ALA A 100 -5.36 -4.63 0.69
N CYS A 101 -6.50 -5.32 0.78
CA CYS A 101 -6.97 -6.20 -0.29
C CYS A 101 -7.30 -5.41 -1.57
N ARG A 102 -7.95 -4.26 -1.43
CA ARG A 102 -8.27 -3.38 -2.57
C ARG A 102 -6.99 -2.83 -3.21
N ALA A 103 -6.06 -2.35 -2.40
CA ALA A 103 -4.77 -1.86 -2.86
C ALA A 103 -3.98 -2.94 -3.61
N TRP A 104 -3.97 -4.17 -3.06
CA TRP A 104 -3.34 -5.32 -3.71
C TRP A 104 -3.97 -5.59 -5.08
N TRP A 105 -5.31 -5.58 -5.18
CA TRP A 105 -6.00 -5.79 -6.44
C TRP A 105 -5.73 -4.68 -7.46
N LEU A 106 -5.63 -3.42 -7.03
CA LEU A 106 -5.29 -2.28 -7.90
C LEU A 106 -3.86 -2.32 -8.46
N LEU A 107 -2.96 -3.07 -7.84
CA LEU A 107 -1.55 -3.20 -8.25
C LEU A 107 -1.30 -4.44 -9.14
N ARG A 108 -2.34 -5.19 -9.49
CA ARG A 108 -2.27 -6.40 -10.32
C ARG A 108 -2.65 -6.11 -11.75
#